data_AF-A0A846DN40-F1
#
_entry.id   AF-A0A846DN40-F1
#
_cell.length_a   1.000
_cell.length_b   1.000
_cell.length_c   1.000
_cell.angle_alpha   90.00
_cell.angle_beta   90.00
_cell.angle_gamma   90.00
#
_symmetry.space_group_name_H-M   'P 1'
#
loop_
_entity.id
_entity.type
_entity.pdbx_description
1 polymer ?
#
loop_
_entity_poly.entity_id
_entity_poly.type
_entity_poly.pdbx_seq_one_letter_code
_entity_poly.pdbx_strand_id
1 'polypeptide(L)'
;MTTYYVAAYCYDSKRKYEGDNPSLMYIVPNKKNWTWSIDKGYHSVWPRPSWTTLKGQLVDSFFVETELTRAELEKRCQKSISEYYQDHPSYKLLYYSACTTAYTPYEYPIHCQKDENGSTIKKMVIFGDSLSDTGNLKNWLKIMPEYPYWYGRFTNGKTWNEYLSQTTGITMFNWAIGGAKSGKMNNFSPSEVLNYVKTVGRNFLTGSIETTINRYLNNGWLSENKINQKASEETAYTLWIGSND
;
A
#
# COMPACT_ATOMS: atom_id res chain seq x y z
N MET A 1 -15.25 13.30 -15.58
CA MET A 1 -14.97 12.33 -14.49
C MET A 1 -13.56 11.82 -14.65
N THR A 2 -12.80 11.74 -13.55
CA THR A 2 -11.44 11.19 -13.54
C THR A 2 -11.50 9.66 -13.61
N THR A 3 -10.77 9.06 -14.55
CA THR A 3 -10.67 7.60 -14.66
C THR A 3 -9.60 7.06 -13.73
N TYR A 4 -9.93 6.02 -12.96
CA TYR A 4 -8.99 5.27 -12.14
C TYR A 4 -8.71 3.90 -12.76
N TYR A 5 -7.46 3.48 -12.62
CA TYR A 5 -6.94 2.18 -13.06
C TYR A 5 -6.37 1.43 -11.87
N VAL A 6 -6.07 0.15 -12.06
CA VAL A 6 -5.52 -0.72 -11.00
C VAL A 6 -4.03 -0.97 -11.22
N ALA A 7 -3.20 -0.49 -10.30
CA ALA A 7 -1.78 -0.87 -10.22
C ALA A 7 -1.64 -2.15 -9.40
N ALA A 8 -0.98 -3.16 -9.96
CA ALA A 8 -0.71 -4.45 -9.35
C ALA A 8 0.77 -4.55 -8.95
N TYR A 9 1.05 -4.48 -7.66
CA TYR A 9 2.40 -4.62 -7.11
C TYR A 9 2.75 -6.09 -6.92
N CYS A 10 3.99 -6.45 -7.18
CA CYS A 10 4.45 -7.83 -7.14
C CYS A 10 5.75 -7.99 -6.37
N TYR A 11 5.98 -9.23 -5.94
CA TYR A 11 7.17 -9.65 -5.21
C TYR A 11 7.63 -11.01 -5.72
N ASP A 12 8.92 -11.29 -5.62
CA ASP A 12 9.51 -12.57 -6.01
C ASP A 12 9.49 -13.54 -4.81
N SER A 13 8.69 -14.61 -4.92
CA SER A 13 8.60 -15.66 -3.89
C SER A 13 9.89 -16.47 -3.69
N LYS A 14 10.86 -16.39 -4.61
CA LYS A 14 12.15 -17.10 -4.53
C LYS A 14 13.30 -16.19 -4.10
N ARG A 15 13.04 -14.98 -3.57
CA ARG A 15 14.07 -14.03 -3.13
C ARG A 15 15.11 -14.68 -2.22
N LYS A 16 16.40 -14.55 -2.58
CA LYS A 16 17.52 -15.13 -1.81
C LYS A 16 18.46 -14.11 -1.16
N TYR A 17 18.56 -12.85 -1.64
CA TYR A 17 19.62 -11.91 -1.19
C TYR A 17 19.24 -10.41 -1.18
N GLU A 18 20.12 -9.59 -0.61
CA GLU A 18 20.07 -8.12 -0.43
C GLU A 18 19.84 -7.32 -1.74
N GLY A 19 20.51 -7.69 -2.84
CA GLY A 19 20.49 -6.95 -4.12
C GLY A 19 19.16 -6.96 -4.89
N ASP A 20 18.19 -7.75 -4.44
CA ASP A 20 16.86 -7.91 -5.04
C ASP A 20 15.74 -7.29 -4.20
N ASN A 21 16.06 -6.21 -3.48
CA ASN A 21 15.07 -5.42 -2.77
C ASN A 21 14.46 -4.39 -3.73
N PRO A 22 13.35 -4.66 -4.43
CA PRO A 22 12.71 -3.63 -5.22
C PRO A 22 12.28 -2.51 -4.27
N SER A 23 12.68 -1.28 -4.58
CA SER A 23 12.02 -0.10 -4.02
C SER A 23 10.53 -0.29 -4.28
N LEU A 24 9.72 -0.42 -3.23
CA LEU A 24 8.30 -0.74 -3.37
C LEU A 24 7.56 0.23 -4.29
N MET A 25 8.10 1.43 -4.46
CA MET A 25 7.87 2.29 -5.61
C MET A 25 9.20 2.97 -6.01
N TYR A 26 9.55 2.82 -7.29
CA TYR A 26 10.78 3.12 -8.04
C TYR A 26 11.69 4.29 -7.58
N ILE A 27 13.02 4.07 -7.62
CA ILE A 27 14.08 4.93 -8.24
C ILE A 27 15.29 4.02 -8.61
N VAL A 28 15.09 3.03 -9.48
CA VAL A 28 16.20 2.50 -10.29
C VAL A 28 15.62 2.24 -11.68
N PRO A 29 16.12 2.89 -12.75
CA PRO A 29 15.61 2.82 -14.11
C PRO A 29 15.17 1.44 -14.64
N ASN A 30 15.70 0.36 -14.07
CA ASN A 30 15.60 -1.00 -14.60
C ASN A 30 14.92 -2.03 -13.68
N LYS A 31 14.39 -1.66 -12.49
CA LYS A 31 13.69 -2.60 -11.59
C LYS A 31 12.28 -2.11 -11.26
N LYS A 32 11.33 -2.39 -12.15
CA LYS A 32 9.89 -2.22 -11.90
C LYS A 32 9.37 -3.44 -11.14
N ASN A 33 8.56 -3.24 -10.10
CA ASN A 33 7.92 -4.28 -9.30
C ASN A 33 6.39 -4.19 -9.35
N TRP A 34 5.85 -3.60 -10.41
CA TRP A 34 4.41 -3.44 -10.57
C TRP A 34 4.00 -3.49 -12.05
N THR A 35 2.74 -3.83 -12.28
CA THR A 35 2.12 -3.89 -13.61
C THR A 35 0.77 -3.18 -13.56
N TRP A 36 0.31 -2.66 -14.70
CA TRP A 36 -1.11 -2.31 -14.80
C TRP A 36 -1.91 -3.61 -14.86
N SER A 37 -2.93 -3.74 -14.00
CA SER A 37 -3.89 -4.84 -14.10
C SER A 37 -4.56 -4.85 -15.47
N ILE A 38 -4.87 -6.03 -16.00
CA ILE A 38 -5.46 -6.18 -17.33
C ILE A 38 -6.73 -7.05 -17.30
N ASP A 39 -7.71 -6.65 -18.12
CA ASP A 39 -8.97 -7.39 -18.24
C ASP A 39 -8.85 -8.57 -19.22
N LYS A 40 -8.25 -8.35 -20.39
CA LYS A 40 -8.17 -9.36 -21.48
C LYS A 40 -6.75 -9.84 -21.76
N GLY A 41 -5.76 -8.97 -21.84
CA GLY A 41 -4.35 -9.35 -22.11
C GLY A 41 -3.53 -8.16 -22.60
N TYR A 42 -2.20 -8.18 -22.44
CA TYR A 42 -1.34 -7.10 -22.94
C TYR A 42 -1.37 -6.96 -24.47
N HIS A 43 -1.73 -8.04 -25.17
CA HIS A 43 -1.76 -8.12 -26.64
C HIS A 43 -3.18 -8.03 -27.25
N SER A 44 -4.21 -7.67 -26.47
CA SER A 44 -5.59 -7.80 -26.98
C SER A 44 -6.00 -6.71 -27.97
N VAL A 45 -5.41 -5.50 -27.97
CA VAL A 45 -5.63 -4.48 -29.00
C VAL A 45 -4.47 -3.46 -29.04
N TRP A 46 -3.82 -3.27 -30.18
CA TRP A 46 -2.95 -2.11 -30.43
C TRP A 46 -3.84 -0.87 -30.66
N PRO A 47 -3.58 0.33 -30.09
CA PRO A 47 -2.38 0.74 -29.36
C PRO A 47 -2.53 0.77 -27.82
N ARG A 48 -3.61 0.22 -27.25
CA ARG A 48 -3.90 0.35 -25.82
C ARG A 48 -4.06 -1.00 -25.12
N PRO A 49 -3.16 -1.36 -24.18
CA PRO A 49 -3.43 -2.47 -23.28
C PRO A 49 -4.78 -2.30 -22.58
N SER A 50 -5.52 -3.41 -22.40
CA SER A 50 -6.84 -3.43 -21.77
C SER A 50 -6.73 -3.25 -20.25
N TRP A 51 -6.20 -2.10 -19.80
CA TRP A 51 -6.03 -1.83 -18.38
C TRP A 51 -7.37 -1.90 -17.66
N THR A 52 -7.37 -2.54 -16.50
CA THR A 52 -8.55 -2.60 -15.64
C THR A 52 -8.93 -1.19 -15.21
N THR A 53 -10.07 -0.72 -15.70
CA THR A 53 -10.68 0.55 -15.28
C THR A 53 -11.66 0.31 -14.16
N LEU A 54 -11.65 1.18 -13.16
CA LEU A 54 -12.55 1.12 -12.03
C LEU A 54 -13.82 1.94 -12.27
N LYS A 55 -14.92 1.52 -11.65
CA LYS A 55 -16.25 2.12 -11.71
C LYS A 55 -16.70 2.44 -10.30
N GLY A 56 -16.86 3.73 -10.03
CA GLY A 56 -17.22 4.22 -8.71
C GLY A 56 -16.58 5.58 -8.42
N GLN A 57 -16.26 5.82 -7.16
CA GLN A 57 -15.80 7.13 -6.70
C GLN A 57 -14.90 7.02 -5.47
N LEU A 58 -14.14 8.09 -5.21
CA LEU A 58 -13.45 8.24 -3.94
C LEU A 58 -14.45 8.58 -2.84
N VAL A 59 -14.36 7.87 -1.71
CA VAL A 59 -15.05 8.17 -0.47
C VAL A 59 -14.03 8.06 0.66
N ASP A 60 -13.78 9.16 1.35
CA ASP A 60 -12.61 9.34 2.22
C ASP A 60 -11.33 9.02 1.44
N SER A 61 -10.50 8.11 1.96
CA SER A 61 -9.27 7.67 1.33
C SER A 61 -9.35 6.32 0.64
N PHE A 62 -10.56 5.92 0.23
CA PHE A 62 -10.79 4.66 -0.46
C PHE A 62 -11.44 4.92 -1.81
N PHE A 63 -11.04 4.14 -2.81
CA PHE A 63 -11.82 4.03 -4.03
C PHE A 63 -12.91 2.98 -3.80
N VAL A 64 -14.18 3.40 -3.85
CA VAL A 64 -15.33 2.49 -3.73
C VAL A 64 -15.69 2.00 -5.13
N GLU A 65 -15.37 0.74 -5.42
CA GLU A 65 -15.63 0.04 -6.68
C GLU A 65 -16.99 -0.66 -6.62
N THR A 66 -17.82 -0.45 -7.65
CA THR A 66 -19.23 -0.87 -7.65
C THR A 66 -19.52 -2.05 -8.58
N GLU A 67 -18.65 -2.32 -9.55
CA GLU A 67 -18.87 -3.35 -10.58
C GLU A 67 -18.00 -4.59 -10.41
N LEU A 68 -16.81 -4.46 -9.84
CA LEU A 68 -15.86 -5.56 -9.68
C LEU A 68 -15.82 -6.09 -8.24
N THR A 69 -15.64 -7.40 -8.12
CA THR A 69 -15.29 -8.07 -6.86
C THR A 69 -13.77 -8.07 -6.65
N ARG A 70 -13.35 -8.24 -5.41
CA ARG A 70 -11.95 -8.44 -5.02
C ARG A 70 -11.32 -9.62 -5.74
N ALA A 71 -12.04 -10.74 -5.83
CA ALA A 71 -11.55 -11.94 -6.51
C ALA A 71 -11.30 -11.68 -8.01
N GLU A 72 -12.16 -10.90 -8.68
CA GLU A 72 -11.95 -10.51 -10.07
C GLU A 72 -10.74 -9.57 -10.22
N LEU A 73 -10.57 -8.60 -9.33
CA LEU A 73 -9.40 -7.72 -9.32
C LEU A 73 -8.11 -8.51 -9.10
N GLU A 74 -8.06 -9.36 -8.09
CA GLU A 74 -6.90 -10.20 -7.78
C GLU A 74 -6.53 -11.09 -8.98
N LYS A 75 -7.51 -11.69 -9.65
CA LYS A 75 -7.31 -12.49 -10.86
C LYS A 75 -6.71 -11.66 -12.00
N ARG A 76 -7.19 -10.44 -12.23
CA ARG A 76 -6.69 -9.53 -13.28
C ARG A 76 -5.26 -9.06 -12.99
N CYS A 77 -4.97 -8.74 -11.72
CA CYS A 77 -3.62 -8.39 -11.26
C CYS A 77 -2.64 -9.56 -11.38
N GLN A 78 -3.05 -10.77 -10.99
CA GLN A 78 -2.22 -11.97 -11.12
C GLN A 78 -1.92 -12.27 -12.59
N LYS A 79 -2.92 -12.11 -13.46
CA LYS A 79 -2.76 -12.25 -14.91
C LYS A 79 -1.75 -11.26 -15.47
N SER A 80 -1.87 -9.96 -15.15
CA SER A 80 -0.93 -8.95 -15.64
C SER A 80 0.50 -9.21 -15.18
N ILE A 81 0.70 -9.65 -13.94
CA ILE A 81 2.01 -10.04 -13.42
C ILE A 81 2.55 -11.23 -14.20
N SER A 82 1.75 -12.28 -14.42
CA SER A 82 2.20 -13.48 -15.15
C SER A 82 2.55 -13.20 -16.62
N GLU A 83 1.81 -12.33 -17.29
CA GLU A 83 2.06 -11.95 -18.68
C GLU A 83 3.25 -10.99 -18.83
N TYR A 84 3.55 -10.18 -17.81
CA TYR A 84 4.67 -9.25 -17.84
C TYR A 84 6.00 -9.94 -17.46
N TYR A 85 5.95 -10.84 -16.48
CA TYR A 85 7.12 -11.58 -15.98
C TYR A 85 7.10 -13.04 -16.45
N GLN A 86 6.88 -13.29 -17.75
CA GLN A 86 6.70 -14.64 -18.32
C GLN A 86 7.85 -15.59 -17.97
N ASP A 87 9.09 -15.09 -18.02
CA ASP A 87 10.31 -15.86 -17.71
C ASP A 87 10.58 -16.03 -16.20
N HIS A 88 9.76 -15.41 -15.34
CA HIS A 88 9.96 -15.37 -13.88
C HIS A 88 8.65 -15.73 -13.15
N PRO A 89 8.21 -17.02 -13.18
CA PRO A 89 6.94 -17.46 -12.59
C PRO A 89 6.89 -17.38 -11.05
N SER A 90 8.00 -17.05 -10.42
CA SER A 90 8.10 -16.82 -8.98
C SER A 90 7.52 -15.48 -8.54
N TYR A 91 7.26 -14.54 -9.44
CA TYR A 91 6.55 -13.31 -9.11
C TYR A 91 5.10 -13.58 -8.73
N LYS A 92 4.68 -13.00 -7.61
CA LYS A 92 3.32 -13.11 -7.04
C LYS A 92 2.78 -11.72 -6.73
N LEU A 93 1.45 -11.61 -6.73
CA LEU A 93 0.75 -10.39 -6.31
C LEU A 93 1.07 -10.08 -4.84
N LEU A 94 1.54 -8.86 -4.58
CA LEU A 94 1.83 -8.33 -3.25
C LEU A 94 0.61 -7.56 -2.72
N TYR A 95 0.19 -6.53 -3.45
CA TYR A 95 -1.03 -5.74 -3.22
C TYR A 95 -1.42 -5.03 -4.51
N TYR A 96 -2.56 -4.34 -4.50
CA TYR A 96 -3.00 -3.50 -5.60
C TYR A 96 -3.69 -2.25 -5.10
N SER A 97 -3.72 -1.20 -5.92
CA SER A 97 -4.29 0.10 -5.57
C SER A 97 -4.94 0.77 -6.78
N ALA A 98 -5.89 1.68 -6.51
CA ALA A 98 -6.47 2.58 -7.50
C ALA A 98 -5.56 3.79 -7.70
N CYS A 99 -5.24 4.09 -8.95
CA CYS A 99 -4.45 5.26 -9.31
C CYS A 99 -4.82 5.77 -10.71
N THR A 100 -4.54 7.04 -10.99
CA THR A 100 -4.89 7.67 -12.28
C THR A 100 -3.76 7.55 -13.31
N THR A 101 -2.51 7.42 -12.84
CA THR A 101 -1.31 7.29 -13.67
C THR A 101 -0.27 6.43 -12.97
N ALA A 102 0.80 6.10 -13.70
CA ALA A 102 1.95 5.35 -13.20
C ALA A 102 2.80 6.14 -12.18
N TYR A 103 2.55 7.45 -12.05
CA TYR A 103 3.41 8.40 -11.34
C TYR A 103 2.63 9.30 -10.38
N THR A 104 1.38 8.97 -10.05
CA THR A 104 0.61 9.76 -9.08
C THR A 104 1.10 9.49 -7.66
N PRO A 105 1.27 10.53 -6.81
CA PRO A 105 1.57 10.31 -5.41
C PRO A 105 0.38 9.71 -4.65
N TYR A 106 -0.84 9.90 -5.16
CA TYR A 106 -2.07 9.42 -4.53
C TYR A 106 -2.50 8.06 -5.10
N GLU A 107 -2.25 7.02 -4.32
CA GLU A 107 -2.83 5.69 -4.51
C GLU A 107 -3.85 5.41 -3.41
N TYR A 108 -4.95 4.77 -3.79
CA TYR A 108 -6.07 4.50 -2.90
C TYR A 108 -6.34 2.98 -2.80
N PRO A 109 -6.53 2.42 -1.61
CA PRO A 109 -7.06 1.07 -1.47
C PRO A 109 -8.45 0.97 -2.12
N ILE A 110 -8.73 -0.18 -2.74
CA ILE A 110 -9.99 -0.43 -3.44
C ILE A 110 -10.92 -1.20 -2.53
N HIS A 111 -12.05 -0.59 -2.19
CA HIS A 111 -13.16 -1.24 -1.49
C HIS A 111 -14.18 -1.72 -2.53
N CYS A 112 -14.38 -3.03 -2.64
CA CYS A 112 -15.32 -3.61 -3.60
C CYS A 112 -16.69 -3.78 -2.95
N GLN A 113 -17.66 -2.95 -3.32
CA GLN A 113 -19.01 -2.95 -2.73
C GLN A 113 -19.73 -4.29 -2.95
N LYS A 114 -19.43 -5.01 -4.04
CA LYS A 114 -20.01 -6.32 -4.32
C LYS A 114 -19.62 -7.42 -3.32
N ASP A 115 -18.54 -7.23 -2.57
CA ASP A 115 -18.08 -8.19 -1.58
C ASP A 115 -18.65 -7.92 -0.17
N GLU A 116 -19.46 -6.86 -0.02
CA GLU A 116 -20.09 -6.53 1.27
C GLU A 116 -21.02 -7.65 1.72
N ASN A 117 -20.81 -8.12 2.95
CA ASN A 117 -21.52 -9.26 3.54
C ASN A 117 -22.45 -8.85 4.71
N GLY A 118 -22.81 -7.57 4.79
CA GLY A 118 -23.66 -7.03 5.86
C GLY A 118 -22.93 -6.66 7.17
N SER A 119 -21.61 -6.83 7.24
CA SER A 119 -20.80 -6.27 8.34
C SER A 119 -20.92 -4.75 8.39
N THR A 120 -21.08 -4.19 9.60
CA THR A 120 -21.06 -2.74 9.83
C THR A 120 -19.71 -2.12 9.45
N ILE A 121 -18.62 -2.81 9.80
CA ILE A 121 -17.27 -2.36 9.46
C ILE A 121 -16.87 -2.95 8.11
N LYS A 122 -16.55 -2.07 7.18
CA LYS A 122 -16.20 -2.40 5.79
C LYS A 122 -14.75 -2.05 5.45
N LYS A 123 -14.25 -0.98 6.07
CA LYS A 123 -12.92 -0.42 5.83
C LYS A 123 -12.16 -0.28 7.13
N MET A 124 -10.84 -0.22 7.05
CA MET A 124 -10.00 0.05 8.20
C MET A 124 -8.85 1.00 7.84
N VAL A 125 -8.60 1.99 8.69
CA VAL A 125 -7.41 2.85 8.63
C VAL A 125 -6.49 2.47 9.78
N ILE A 126 -5.22 2.24 9.47
CA ILE A 126 -4.24 1.71 10.43
C ILE A 126 -3.16 2.75 10.68
N PHE A 127 -2.99 3.13 11.93
CA PHE A 127 -1.87 3.93 12.38
C PHE A 127 -1.01 3.11 13.34
N GLY A 128 0.31 3.31 13.26
CA GLY A 128 1.21 2.56 14.13
C GLY A 128 2.66 2.65 13.69
N ASP A 129 3.42 1.65 14.12
CA ASP A 129 4.86 1.54 13.88
C ASP A 129 5.24 0.33 13.01
N SER A 130 6.46 -0.18 13.22
CA SER A 130 7.05 -1.32 12.51
C SER A 130 6.22 -2.59 12.60
N LEU A 131 5.43 -2.79 13.66
CA LEU A 131 4.56 -3.97 13.82
C LEU A 131 3.40 -3.99 12.82
N SER A 132 3.04 -2.82 12.28
CA SER A 132 1.93 -2.67 11.34
C SER A 132 2.37 -2.17 9.97
N ASP A 133 3.58 -1.62 9.82
CA ASP A 133 4.06 -1.04 8.56
C ASP A 133 4.16 -2.09 7.42
N THR A 134 3.39 -1.85 6.35
CA THR A 134 3.37 -2.69 5.14
C THR A 134 4.33 -2.24 4.04
N GLY A 135 5.29 -1.38 4.37
CA GLY A 135 6.30 -0.85 3.46
C GLY A 135 6.23 0.66 3.19
N ASN A 136 5.47 1.41 3.99
CA ASN A 136 5.40 2.86 3.92
C ASN A 136 6.76 3.50 4.22
N LEU A 137 7.46 3.03 5.25
CA LEU A 137 8.82 3.49 5.53
C LEU A 137 9.77 3.18 4.37
N LYS A 138 9.68 1.96 3.81
CA LYS A 138 10.48 1.55 2.65
C LYS A 138 10.19 2.43 1.45
N ASN A 139 8.93 2.78 1.23
CA ASN A 139 8.56 3.71 0.18
C ASN A 139 9.12 5.12 0.46
N TRP A 140 9.16 5.56 1.71
CA TRP A 140 9.63 6.89 2.09
C TRP A 140 11.16 7.03 2.02
N LEU A 141 11.90 6.10 2.63
CA LEU A 141 13.37 6.13 2.72
C LEU A 141 14.09 5.41 1.58
N LYS A 142 13.37 4.57 0.82
CA LYS A 142 13.87 3.69 -0.25
C LYS A 142 14.82 2.58 0.19
N ILE A 143 15.53 2.73 1.29
CA ILE A 143 16.57 1.78 1.70
C ILE A 143 16.13 0.85 2.84
N MET A 144 15.27 1.28 3.77
CA MET A 144 14.92 0.51 4.97
C MET A 144 13.40 0.26 5.13
N PRO A 145 12.98 -0.89 5.68
CA PRO A 145 13.82 -1.99 6.12
C PRO A 145 14.43 -2.77 4.94
N GLU A 146 15.66 -3.25 5.13
CA GLU A 146 16.41 -4.05 4.16
C GLU A 146 16.37 -5.55 4.53
N TYR A 147 16.90 -6.44 3.69
CA TYR A 147 17.08 -7.84 4.07
C TYR A 147 17.67 -7.95 5.51
N PRO A 148 17.21 -8.89 6.36
CA PRO A 148 16.32 -10.03 6.08
C PRO A 148 14.81 -9.70 6.08
N TYR A 149 14.43 -8.43 6.14
CA TYR A 149 13.03 -8.03 6.15
C TYR A 149 12.33 -8.22 4.78
N TRP A 150 11.04 -8.55 4.84
CA TRP A 150 10.23 -8.98 3.70
C TRP A 150 9.55 -7.78 3.04
N TYR A 151 10.04 -7.37 1.85
CA TYR A 151 9.41 -6.36 1.00
C TYR A 151 8.91 -5.13 1.78
N GLY A 152 9.77 -4.53 2.60
CA GLY A 152 9.48 -3.33 3.40
C GLY A 152 8.72 -3.54 4.72
N ARG A 153 8.30 -4.76 5.03
CA ARG A 153 7.70 -5.11 6.34
C ARG A 153 8.79 -5.47 7.33
N PHE A 154 8.66 -5.10 8.60
CA PHE A 154 9.59 -5.49 9.67
C PHE A 154 9.38 -6.94 10.16
N THR A 155 9.20 -7.87 9.23
CA THR A 155 9.00 -9.31 9.46
C THR A 155 9.48 -10.10 8.24
N ASN A 156 9.40 -11.43 8.26
CA ASN A 156 9.74 -12.34 7.16
C ASN A 156 8.56 -12.66 6.22
N GLY A 157 7.42 -11.98 6.40
CA GLY A 157 6.21 -12.20 5.62
C GLY A 157 5.17 -11.09 5.83
N LYS A 158 3.89 -11.46 5.70
CA LYS A 158 2.78 -10.53 5.94
C LYS A 158 2.70 -10.10 7.40
N THR A 159 2.28 -8.86 7.60
CA THR A 159 1.92 -8.29 8.91
C THR A 159 0.53 -8.75 9.37
N TRP A 160 0.19 -8.54 10.65
CA TRP A 160 -1.09 -8.97 11.23
C TRP A 160 -2.29 -8.41 10.46
N ASN A 161 -2.20 -7.16 10.02
CA ASN A 161 -3.24 -6.47 9.28
C ASN A 161 -3.41 -7.03 7.87
N GLU A 162 -2.33 -7.45 7.21
CA GLU A 162 -2.43 -8.15 5.92
C GLU A 162 -3.15 -9.50 6.05
N TYR A 163 -2.90 -10.26 7.13
CA TYR A 163 -3.66 -11.49 7.42
C TYR A 163 -5.12 -11.21 7.78
N LEU A 164 -5.37 -10.16 8.56
CA LEU A 164 -6.73 -9.77 8.94
C LEU A 164 -7.54 -9.37 7.70
N SER A 165 -6.99 -8.55 6.80
CA SER A 165 -7.66 -8.18 5.54
C SER A 165 -7.97 -9.40 4.66
N GLN A 166 -7.09 -10.39 4.63
CA GLN A 166 -7.31 -11.63 3.87
C GLN A 166 -8.41 -12.50 4.47
N THR A 167 -8.50 -12.54 5.80
CA THR A 167 -9.45 -13.40 6.50
C THR A 167 -10.85 -12.78 6.55
N THR A 168 -10.94 -11.45 6.67
CA THR A 168 -12.24 -10.75 6.84
C THR A 168 -12.75 -10.11 5.57
N GLY A 169 -11.90 -9.91 4.57
CA GLY A 169 -12.23 -9.14 3.37
C GLY A 169 -12.18 -7.62 3.55
N ILE A 170 -11.98 -7.11 4.78
CA ILE A 170 -11.94 -5.66 5.06
C ILE A 170 -10.79 -5.00 4.26
N THR A 171 -11.12 -3.94 3.53
CA THR A 171 -10.13 -3.14 2.80
C THR A 171 -9.40 -2.22 3.78
N MET A 172 -8.07 -2.23 3.72
CA MET A 172 -7.22 -1.51 4.67
C MET A 172 -6.45 -0.38 4.00
N PHE A 173 -6.41 0.77 4.67
CA PHE A 173 -5.49 1.84 4.36
C PHE A 173 -4.47 2.01 5.49
N ASN A 174 -3.21 1.66 5.19
CA ASN A 174 -2.17 1.61 6.20
C ASN A 174 -1.31 2.86 6.18
N TRP A 175 -1.28 3.58 7.30
CA TRP A 175 -0.46 4.76 7.58
C TRP A 175 0.65 4.50 8.60
N ALA A 176 0.82 3.27 9.07
CA ALA A 176 1.90 2.92 9.99
C ALA A 176 3.27 3.16 9.34
N ILE A 177 4.22 3.67 10.12
CA ILE A 177 5.59 3.96 9.70
C ILE A 177 6.54 3.33 10.72
N GLY A 178 7.42 2.42 10.30
CA GLY A 178 8.44 1.85 11.18
C GLY A 178 9.23 2.92 11.93
N GLY A 179 9.50 2.71 13.22
CA GLY A 179 10.22 3.67 14.07
C GLY A 179 9.40 4.88 14.54
N ALA A 180 8.08 4.90 14.29
CA ALA A 180 7.20 5.92 14.87
C ALA A 180 7.08 5.71 16.39
N LYS A 181 7.03 6.82 17.13
CA LYS A 181 6.81 6.87 18.58
C LYS A 181 5.39 7.30 18.95
N SER A 182 4.96 6.99 20.16
CA SER A 182 3.67 7.45 20.69
C SER A 182 3.71 8.94 21.10
N GLY A 183 4.87 9.41 21.56
CA GLY A 183 5.06 10.77 22.05
C GLY A 183 5.15 11.83 20.96
N LYS A 184 4.94 13.10 21.34
CA LYS A 184 5.11 14.26 20.46
C LYS A 184 6.54 14.37 19.95
N MET A 185 6.71 14.51 18.64
CA MET A 185 8.00 14.69 17.99
C MET A 185 7.87 15.61 16.78
N ASN A 186 8.99 16.20 16.37
CA ASN A 186 9.08 16.96 15.13
C ASN A 186 9.02 16.04 13.91
N ASN A 187 8.63 16.61 12.77
CA ASN A 187 8.73 15.93 11.49
C ASN A 187 10.20 15.76 11.11
N PHE A 188 10.61 14.54 10.81
CA PHE A 188 11.91 14.27 10.20
C PHE A 188 11.79 14.21 8.68
N SER A 189 12.82 14.68 7.99
CA SER A 189 13.05 14.43 6.56
C SER A 189 13.74 13.07 6.35
N PRO A 190 13.69 12.50 5.13
CA PRO A 190 14.41 11.27 4.83
C PRO A 190 15.90 11.31 5.22
N SER A 191 16.59 12.41 4.89
CA SER A 191 18.02 12.55 5.18
C SER A 191 18.32 12.58 6.67
N GLU A 192 17.48 13.23 7.48
CA GLU A 192 17.63 13.25 8.94
C GLU A 192 17.46 11.87 9.54
N VAL A 193 16.43 11.12 9.12
CA VAL A 193 16.22 9.74 9.56
C VAL A 193 17.42 8.86 9.17
N LEU A 194 17.87 8.96 7.92
CA LEU A 194 19.00 8.17 7.43
C LEU A 194 20.31 8.51 8.16
N ASN A 195 20.53 9.78 8.49
CA ASN A 195 21.68 10.19 9.29
C ASN A 195 21.58 9.64 10.71
N TYR A 196 20.39 9.69 11.33
CA TYR A 196 20.15 9.15 12.66
C TYR A 196 20.44 7.65 12.75
N VAL A 197 20.01 6.87 11.76
CA VAL A 197 20.32 5.43 11.68
C VAL A 197 21.82 5.18 11.63
N LYS A 198 22.54 5.95 10.80
CA LYS A 198 23.98 5.79 10.61
C LYS A 198 24.78 6.13 11.87
N THR A 199 24.30 7.05 12.70
CA THR A 199 25.06 7.59 13.84
C THR A 199 24.68 6.98 15.20
N VAL A 200 23.40 6.69 15.43
CA VAL A 200 22.90 6.33 16.78
C VAL A 200 22.71 4.82 16.98
N GLY A 201 22.66 4.05 15.88
CA GLY A 201 22.87 2.60 15.90
C GLY A 201 22.10 1.84 16.99
N ARG A 202 20.76 1.99 17.07
CA ARG A 202 19.78 0.99 17.58
C ARG A 202 18.37 1.56 17.75
N ASN A 203 18.23 2.83 18.15
CA ASN A 203 16.92 3.46 18.21
C ASN A 203 16.59 4.01 16.81
N PHE A 204 15.52 3.54 16.19
CA PHE A 204 15.12 3.98 14.86
C PHE A 204 13.94 4.94 15.00
N LEU A 205 14.16 6.22 14.69
CA LEU A 205 13.18 7.30 14.89
C LEU A 205 12.77 7.89 13.56
N THR A 206 11.46 7.90 13.29
CA THR A 206 10.90 8.36 12.01
C THR A 206 9.83 9.44 12.16
N GLY A 207 9.37 9.66 13.38
CA GLY A 207 8.35 10.63 13.72
C GLY A 207 7.47 10.13 14.87
N SER A 208 6.29 10.71 14.97
CA SER A 208 5.28 10.34 15.96
C SER A 208 3.98 9.90 15.31
N ILE A 209 3.13 9.26 16.12
CA ILE A 209 1.76 8.97 15.73
C ILE A 209 0.95 10.23 15.39
N GLU A 210 1.18 11.31 16.14
CA GLU A 210 0.50 12.60 15.91
C GLU A 210 0.87 13.17 14.54
N THR A 211 2.14 13.13 14.16
CA THR A 211 2.60 13.50 12.82
C THR A 211 1.87 12.69 11.75
N THR A 212 1.79 11.38 11.93
CA THR A 212 1.16 10.48 10.95
C THR A 212 -0.34 10.75 10.82
N ILE A 213 -1.06 10.91 11.92
CA ILE A 213 -2.49 11.25 11.91
C ILE A 213 -2.71 12.64 11.29
N ASN A 214 -1.90 13.64 11.65
CA ASN A 214 -2.00 14.97 11.05
C ASN A 214 -1.73 14.93 9.54
N ARG A 215 -0.78 14.11 9.08
CA ARG A 215 -0.55 13.88 7.65
C ARG A 215 -1.73 13.18 7.00
N TYR A 216 -2.40 12.25 7.67
CA TYR A 216 -3.63 11.62 7.15
C TYR A 216 -4.77 12.64 7.02
N LEU A 217 -4.98 13.51 8.01
CA LEU A 217 -6.08 14.46 8.04
C LEU A 217 -5.88 15.69 7.13
N ASN A 218 -4.64 16.12 6.94
CA ASN A 218 -4.31 17.37 6.22
C ASN A 218 -3.73 17.14 4.81
N ASN A 219 -4.04 16.01 4.18
CA ASN A 219 -3.51 15.67 2.85
C ASN A 219 -4.58 15.67 1.76
N GLY A 220 -4.13 15.48 0.52
CA GLY A 220 -5.00 15.26 -0.63
C GLY A 220 -5.51 13.82 -0.83
N TRP A 221 -5.32 12.91 0.15
CA TRP A 221 -5.87 11.54 0.10
C TRP A 221 -7.31 11.48 0.63
N LEU A 222 -7.78 12.44 1.42
CA LEU A 222 -9.19 12.49 1.76
C LEU A 222 -9.96 13.09 0.59
N SER A 223 -10.99 12.39 0.11
CA SER A 223 -11.96 12.96 -0.83
C SER A 223 -12.51 14.27 -0.25
N GLU A 224 -12.51 15.34 -1.03
CA GLU A 224 -12.90 16.69 -0.56
C GLU A 224 -12.03 17.26 0.58
N ASN A 225 -10.85 16.70 0.85
CA ASN A 225 -9.92 17.08 1.92
C ASN A 225 -10.55 17.08 3.32
N LYS A 226 -11.55 16.22 3.57
CA LYS A 226 -12.22 16.08 4.88
C LYS A 226 -12.76 14.65 5.05
N ILE A 227 -12.96 14.26 6.30
CA ILE A 227 -13.64 12.99 6.62
C ILE A 227 -15.14 13.13 6.31
N ASN A 228 -15.68 12.18 5.57
CA ASN A 228 -17.10 11.95 5.39
C ASN A 228 -17.65 11.24 6.63
N GLN A 229 -18.46 11.94 7.44
CA GLN A 229 -18.96 11.42 8.71
C GLN A 229 -19.72 10.09 8.54
N LYS A 230 -20.59 9.98 7.55
CA LYS A 230 -21.36 8.75 7.30
C LYS A 230 -20.45 7.58 6.89
N ALA A 231 -19.50 7.82 6.01
CA ALA A 231 -18.57 6.78 5.58
C ALA A 231 -17.57 6.37 6.68
N SER A 232 -17.29 7.28 7.63
CA SER A 232 -16.45 7.01 8.79
C SER A 232 -17.09 6.08 9.81
N GLU A 233 -18.44 6.02 9.88
CA GLU A 233 -19.17 5.06 10.73
C GLU A 233 -18.93 3.60 10.30
N GLU A 234 -18.62 3.37 9.03
CA GLU A 234 -18.29 2.05 8.46
C GLU A 234 -16.77 1.78 8.43
N THR A 235 -15.96 2.67 9.02
CA THR A 235 -14.50 2.61 9.01
C THR A 235 -13.95 2.44 10.42
N ALA A 236 -13.26 1.33 10.67
CA ALA A 236 -12.52 1.15 11.90
C ALA A 236 -11.17 1.88 11.84
N TYR A 237 -10.84 2.66 12.87
CA TYR A 237 -9.51 3.25 13.03
C TYR A 237 -8.73 2.46 14.08
N THR A 238 -7.52 2.05 13.74
CA THR A 238 -6.67 1.29 14.66
C THR A 238 -5.39 2.06 14.97
N LEU A 239 -4.94 1.91 16.21
CA LEU A 239 -3.71 2.49 16.70
C LEU A 239 -2.90 1.40 17.41
N TRP A 240 -1.75 1.03 16.84
CA TRP A 240 -0.79 0.16 17.50
C TRP A 240 0.58 0.82 17.50
N ILE A 241 0.92 1.45 18.63
CA ILE A 241 2.13 2.26 18.81
C ILE A 241 2.71 2.06 20.20
N GLY A 242 4.02 2.25 20.36
CA GLY A 242 4.69 2.32 21.66
C GLY A 242 5.93 1.42 21.78
N SER A 243 6.09 0.45 20.88
CA SER A 243 7.24 -0.48 20.92
C SER A 243 8.59 0.19 20.65
N ASN A 244 8.57 1.38 20.05
CA ASN A 244 9.77 2.16 19.74
C ASN A 244 10.07 3.25 20.78
N ASP A 245 9.22 3.43 21.80
CA ASP A 245 9.35 4.51 22.79
C ASP A 245 10.63 4.42 23.63
#